data_AF-A0A9E4FQM1-F1
#
_entry.id   AF-A0A9E4FQM1-F1
#
_cell.length_a   1.000
_cell.length_b   1.000
_cell.length_c   1.000
_cell.angle_alpha   90.00
_cell.angle_beta   90.00
_cell.angle_gamma   90.00
#
_symmetry.space_group_name_H-M   'P 1'
#
loop_
_entity.id
_entity.type
_entity.pdbx_description
1 polymer ?
#
loop_
_entity_poly.entity_id
_entity_poly.type
_entity_poly.pdbx_seq_one_letter_code
_entity_poly.pdbx_strand_id
1 'polypeptide(L)'
;MRISDFDLAVGHLWHCDRCRETFLDNPASVMIGLKLSDDQRDALNSLAAAPDTLLDRLRHVWPTDDAAFERAISHPRARLRHLGSTVRVPGGRT
;
A
#
# COMPACT_ATOMS: atom_id res chain seq x y z
N MET A 1 -4.89 -7.19 -16.61
CA MET A 1 -3.73 -7.66 -15.83
C MET A 1 -4.11 -7.67 -14.35
N ARG A 2 -3.76 -8.72 -13.60
CA ARG A 2 -4.05 -8.79 -12.16
C ARG A 2 -2.92 -8.09 -11.41
N ILE A 3 -3.25 -7.04 -10.67
CA ILE A 3 -2.32 -6.33 -9.77
C ILE A 3 -2.04 -7.18 -8.52
N SER A 4 -0.80 -7.15 -8.02
CA SER A 4 -0.44 -7.85 -6.78
C SER A 4 -0.89 -7.05 -5.55
N ASP A 5 -0.96 -7.71 -4.39
CA ASP A 5 -1.30 -7.02 -3.13
C ASP A 5 -0.21 -6.02 -2.71
N PHE A 6 1.04 -6.28 -3.07
CA PHE A 6 2.16 -5.36 -2.86
C PHE A 6 2.01 -4.08 -3.72
N ASP A 7 1.75 -4.25 -5.02
CA ASP A 7 1.50 -3.11 -5.92
C ASP A 7 0.25 -2.31 -5.48
N LEU A 8 -0.78 -2.98 -4.96
CA LEU A 8 -1.96 -2.34 -4.39
C LEU A 8 -1.60 -1.48 -3.17
N ALA A 9 -0.77 -2.01 -2.26
CA ALA A 9 -0.33 -1.27 -1.08
C ALA A 9 0.45 -0.03 -1.47
N VAL A 10 1.49 -0.18 -2.28
CA VAL A 10 2.34 0.94 -2.69
C VAL A 10 1.56 1.96 -3.50
N GLY A 11 0.79 1.50 -4.50
CA GLY A 11 -0.02 2.39 -5.32
C GLY A 11 -1.06 3.16 -4.51
N HIS A 12 -1.64 2.55 -3.47
CA HIS A 12 -2.58 3.27 -2.62
C HIS A 12 -1.89 4.26 -1.66
N LEU A 13 -0.77 3.87 -1.06
CA LEU A 13 0.03 4.77 -0.23
C LEU A 13 0.48 6.00 -1.01
N TRP A 14 0.79 5.85 -2.30
CA TRP A 14 1.10 6.99 -3.16
C TRP A 14 -0.04 8.02 -3.24
N HIS A 15 -1.28 7.58 -3.38
CA HIS A 15 -2.42 8.46 -3.63
C HIS A 15 -3.19 8.91 -2.38
N CYS A 16 -3.11 8.17 -1.27
CA CYS A 16 -3.99 8.39 -0.13
C CYS A 16 -3.25 8.81 1.14
N ASP A 17 -3.33 10.10 1.45
CA ASP A 17 -2.76 10.74 2.65
C ASP A 17 -3.18 10.03 3.93
N ARG A 18 -4.48 9.75 4.07
CA ARG A 18 -5.05 9.03 5.22
C ARG A 18 -4.43 7.65 5.41
N CYS A 19 -4.23 6.90 4.33
CA CYS A 19 -3.60 5.58 4.43
C CYS A 19 -2.10 5.68 4.69
N ARG A 20 -1.42 6.75 4.24
CA ARG A 20 -0.04 7.03 4.66
C ARG A 20 0.05 7.34 6.15
N GLU A 21 -0.81 8.20 6.67
CA GLU A 21 -0.86 8.50 8.12
C GLU A 21 -1.11 7.21 8.93
N THR A 22 -2.09 6.41 8.51
CA THR A 22 -2.38 5.11 9.15
C THR A 22 -1.19 4.15 9.08
N PHE A 23 -0.50 4.13 7.94
CA PHE A 23 0.69 3.30 7.74
C PHE A 23 1.87 3.75 8.59
N LEU A 24 2.10 5.06 8.72
CA LEU A 24 3.17 5.62 9.55
C LEU A 24 2.91 5.40 11.05
N ASP A 25 1.65 5.43 11.48
CA ASP A 25 1.25 5.12 12.85
C ASP A 25 1.35 3.61 13.15
N ASN A 26 0.83 2.77 12.26
CA ASN A 26 0.82 1.32 12.43
C ASN A 26 0.96 0.58 11.08
N PRO A 27 2.20 0.25 10.66
CA PRO A 27 2.45 -0.41 9.38
C PRO A 27 1.76 -1.76 9.25
N ALA A 28 1.66 -2.51 10.35
CA ALA A 28 1.00 -3.81 10.35
C ALA A 28 -0.48 -3.69 9.96
N SER A 29 -1.17 -2.62 10.39
CA SER A 29 -2.59 -2.43 10.14
C SER A 29 -2.94 -2.40 8.65
N VAL A 30 -2.12 -1.74 7.81
CA VAL A 30 -2.38 -1.62 6.36
C VAL A 30 -1.97 -2.88 5.59
N MET A 31 -1.13 -3.73 6.18
CA MET A 31 -0.67 -5.00 5.60
C MET A 31 -1.62 -6.17 5.90
N ILE A 32 -2.55 -6.03 6.85
CA ILE A 32 -3.52 -7.08 7.20
C ILE A 32 -4.33 -7.49 5.97
N GLY A 33 -4.37 -8.80 5.71
CA GLY A 33 -5.15 -9.38 4.61
C GLY A 33 -4.48 -9.28 3.23
N LEU A 34 -3.28 -8.70 3.14
CA LEU A 34 -2.46 -8.69 1.93
C LEU A 34 -1.59 -9.95 1.87
N LYS A 35 -1.55 -10.58 0.69
CA LYS A 35 -0.65 -11.69 0.39
C LYS A 35 0.73 -11.14 0.03
N LEU A 36 1.57 -10.95 1.05
CA LEU A 36 2.93 -10.46 0.93
C LEU A 36 3.95 -11.55 1.23
N SER A 37 5.11 -11.53 0.57
CA SER A 37 6.31 -12.24 1.01
C SER A 37 6.96 -11.52 2.19
N ASP A 38 7.92 -12.18 2.86
CA ASP A 38 8.65 -11.56 3.96
C ASP A 38 9.49 -10.36 3.48
N ASP A 39 10.18 -10.49 2.35
CA ASP A 39 10.89 -9.36 1.71
C ASP A 39 9.98 -8.15 1.45
N GLN A 40 8.73 -8.39 1.02
CA GLN A 40 7.76 -7.32 0.75
C GLN A 40 7.26 -6.66 2.04
N ARG A 41 7.09 -7.43 3.11
CA ARG A 41 6.75 -6.88 4.43
C ARG A 41 7.90 -6.05 4.97
N ASP A 42 9.12 -6.55 4.87
CA ASP A 42 10.32 -5.84 5.33
C ASP A 42 10.54 -4.55 4.55
N ALA A 43 10.33 -4.59 3.23
CA ALA A 43 10.36 -3.40 2.40
C ALA A 43 9.33 -2.35 2.86
N LEU A 44 8.08 -2.73 3.08
CA LEU A 44 7.05 -1.82 3.60
C LEU A 44 7.41 -1.31 5.00
N ASN A 45 7.85 -2.16 5.92
CA ASN A 45 8.26 -1.71 7.26
C ASN A 45 9.42 -0.68 7.22
N SER A 46 10.37 -0.87 6.30
CA SER A 46 11.48 0.06 6.08
C SER A 46 11.03 1.44 5.57
N LEU A 47 9.91 1.51 4.84
CA LEU A 47 9.31 2.77 4.41
C LEU A 47 8.76 3.58 5.59
N ALA A 48 8.10 2.91 6.54
CA ALA A 48 7.55 3.56 7.72
C ALA A 48 8.64 4.15 8.65
N ALA A 49 9.85 3.59 8.62
CA ALA A 49 10.98 4.09 9.39
C ALA A 49 11.55 5.44 8.90
N ALA A 50 11.12 5.94 7.73
CA ALA A 50 11.64 7.17 7.14
C ALA A 50 10.52 8.06 6.55
N PRO A 51 9.64 8.63 7.41
CA PRO A 51 8.43 9.33 6.99
C PRO A 51 8.70 10.52 6.05
N ASP A 52 9.76 11.29 6.31
CA ASP A 52 10.14 12.47 5.52
C ASP A 52 10.51 12.14 4.06
N THR A 53 10.92 10.90 3.82
CA THR A 53 11.32 10.40 2.49
C THR A 53 10.38 9.33 1.96
N LEU A 54 9.20 9.15 2.56
CA LEU A 54 8.28 8.05 2.24
C LEU A 54 7.92 7.99 0.76
N LEU A 55 7.54 9.11 0.14
CA LEU A 55 7.17 9.16 -1.27
C LEU A 55 8.37 8.84 -2.19
N ASP A 56 9.54 9.36 -1.87
CA ASP A 56 10.76 9.08 -2.61
C ASP A 56 11.12 7.58 -2.54
N ARG A 57 11.07 7.01 -1.34
CA ARG A 57 11.35 5.58 -1.14
C ARG A 57 10.28 4.65 -1.72
N LEU A 58 9.01 5.07 -1.78
CA LEU A 58 7.94 4.30 -2.45
C LEU A 58 8.26 4.07 -3.93
N ARG A 59 8.91 5.03 -4.60
CA ARG A 59 9.38 4.86 -5.98
C ARG A 59 10.49 3.82 -6.07
N HIS A 60 11.35 3.74 -5.05
CA HIS A 60 12.52 2.87 -5.02
C HIS A 60 12.32 1.53 -4.31
N VAL A 61 11.09 1.22 -3.86
CA VAL A 61 10.79 -0.05 -3.20
C VAL A 61 10.86 -1.23 -4.18
N TRP A 62 10.82 -0.97 -5.50
CA TRP A 62 11.16 -1.97 -6.51
C TRP A 62 12.64 -1.92 -6.83
N PRO A 63 13.33 -3.08 -6.82
CA PRO A 63 14.74 -3.14 -7.17
C PRO A 63 15.09 -2.66 -8.59
N THR A 64 14.15 -2.63 -9.55
CA THR A 64 14.53 -2.57 -10.97
C THR A 64 13.54 -2.01 -12.01
N ASP A 65 12.34 -1.52 -11.70
CA ASP A 65 11.41 -1.13 -12.79
C ASP A 65 10.46 0.04 -12.46
N ASP A 66 10.79 1.23 -12.96
CA ASP A 66 9.90 2.41 -12.96
C ASP A 66 8.54 2.07 -13.61
N ALA A 67 8.48 1.14 -14.58
CA ALA A 67 7.21 0.72 -15.17
C ALA A 67 6.34 -0.12 -14.22
N ALA A 68 6.92 -0.82 -13.23
CA ALA A 68 6.16 -1.49 -12.19
C ALA A 68 5.49 -0.49 -11.25
N PHE A 69 6.23 0.53 -10.84
CA PHE A 69 5.71 1.64 -10.06
C PHE A 69 4.57 2.38 -10.79
N GLU A 70 4.79 2.75 -12.05
CA GLU A 70 3.76 3.41 -12.88
C GLU A 70 2.50 2.57 -13.04
N ARG A 71 2.66 1.25 -13.24
CA ARG A 71 1.51 0.31 -13.27
C ARG A 71 0.78 0.27 -11.93
N ALA A 72 1.50 0.27 -10.81
CA ALA A 72 0.90 0.24 -9.47
C ALA A 72 0.08 1.50 -9.20
N ILE A 73 0.64 2.70 -9.43
CA ILE A 73 -0.04 3.97 -9.16
C ILE A 73 -1.16 4.27 -10.16
N SER A 74 -1.08 3.80 -11.40
CA SER A 74 -2.13 4.00 -12.40
C SER A 74 -3.31 3.02 -12.26
N HIS A 75 -3.14 1.93 -11.51
CA HIS A 75 -4.14 0.87 -11.44
C HIS A 75 -5.40 1.33 -10.66
N PRO A 76 -6.62 1.20 -11.23
CA PRO A 76 -7.86 1.69 -10.59
C PRO A 76 -8.08 1.15 -9.17
N ARG A 77 -7.77 -0.13 -8.94
CA ARG A 77 -7.90 -0.76 -7.61
C ARG A 77 -6.95 -0.18 -6.57
N ALA A 78 -5.76 0.29 -6.97
CA ALA A 78 -4.84 0.94 -6.06
C ALA A 78 -5.35 2.35 -5.70
N ARG A 79 -6.05 3.02 -6.61
CA ARG A 79 -6.63 4.34 -6.36
C ARG A 79 -7.89 4.32 -5.49
N LEU A 80 -8.70 3.27 -5.60
CA LEU A 80 -10.07 3.26 -5.05
C LEU A 80 -10.22 2.50 -3.73
N ARG A 81 -9.18 1.84 -3.21
CA ARG A 81 -9.29 0.93 -2.06
C ARG A 81 -8.40 1.34 -0.90
N HIS A 82 -9.01 1.83 0.20
CA HIS A 82 -8.29 2.08 1.45
C HIS A 82 -7.67 0.80 2.03
N LEU A 83 -6.42 0.91 2.46
CA LEU A 83 -5.67 -0.15 3.13
C LEU A 83 -6.03 -0.23 4.61
N GLY A 84 -5.94 -1.42 5.20
CA GLY A 84 -6.28 -1.66 6.61
C GLY A 84 -7.77 -1.48 6.96
N SER A 85 -8.57 -0.96 6.03
CA SER A 85 -10.00 -0.87 6.15
C SER A 85 -10.61 -2.24 5.91
N THR A 86 -10.64 -3.07 6.96
CA THR A 86 -11.67 -4.09 7.07
C THR A 86 -13.00 -3.37 7.29
N VAL A 87 -13.50 -2.68 6.27
CA VAL A 87 -14.93 -2.42 6.19
C VAL A 87 -15.57 -3.78 6.01
N ARG A 88 -15.82 -4.47 7.13
CA ARG A 88 -17.05 -5.26 7.22
C ARG A 88 -18.12 -4.22 6.94
N VAL A 89 -18.65 -4.24 5.72
CA VAL A 89 -19.93 -3.59 5.46
C VAL A 89 -20.85 -4.18 6.52
N PRO A 90 -21.37 -3.41 7.50
CA PRO A 90 -22.43 -3.94 8.33
C PRO A 90 -23.52 -4.29 7.33
N GLY A 91 -23.88 -5.57 7.27
CA GLY A 91 -25.00 -6.00 6.46
C GLY A 91 -26.22 -5.23 6.91
N GLY A 92 -26.52 -4.14 6.20
CA GLY A 92 -27.75 -3.40 6.37
C GLY A 92 -28.87 -4.32 5.89
N ARG A 93 -29.63 -4.84 6.84
CA ARG A 93 -31.05 -5.14 6.64
C ARG A 93 -31.78 -4.66 7.87
N THR A 94 -32.32 -3.44 7.74
CA THR A 94 -33.60 -3.05 8.31
C THR A 94 -34.68 -4.06 7.96
#